data_AF-A0A5K7YPX6-F1
#
_entry.id   AF-A0A5K7YPX6-F1
#
_cell.length_a   1.000
_cell.length_b   1.000
_cell.length_c   1.000
_cell.angle_alpha   90.00
_cell.angle_beta   90.00
_cell.angle_gamma   90.00
#
_symmetry.space_group_name_H-M   'P 1'
#
loop_
_entity.id
_entity.type
_entity.pdbx_description
1 polymer ?
#
loop_
_entity_poly.entity_id
_entity_poly.type
_entity_poly.pdbx_seq_one_letter_code
_entity_poly.pdbx_strand_id
1 'polypeptide(L)'
;MFKDIFLIIIGAVIGLCATLFVEHKKRLSEEYGRRDRGKNLLKAILEEVKLGIERCDGLSQRLNMQPPEISFSRIYTSLWDSAIPELSQSIDDLEIIRLLNQTYYYFDLVNFNMNRNEFGIGAAFAKDKLPNLHSNWSELNRKLNAIPDNIILDTPTIDRIVVLAKKIYKSFFKEKK
;
A
#
# COMPACT_ATOMS: atom_id res chain seq x y z
N MET A 1 3.80 16.32 54.01
CA MET A 1 4.94 15.56 53.46
C MET A 1 4.51 14.31 52.68
N PHE A 2 3.98 13.25 53.31
CA PHE A 2 3.57 12.03 52.58
C PHE A 2 2.45 12.27 51.55
N LYS A 3 1.45 13.10 51.87
CA LYS A 3 0.39 13.50 50.91
C LYS A 3 0.93 14.28 49.71
N ASP A 4 1.91 15.14 49.93
CA ASP A 4 2.49 15.97 48.88
C ASP A 4 3.34 15.13 47.92
N ILE A 5 4.13 14.20 48.46
CA ILE A 5 4.89 13.21 47.68
C ILE A 5 3.94 12.31 46.86
N PHE A 6 2.83 11.87 47.46
CA PHE A 6 1.83 11.05 46.77
C PHE A 6 1.14 11.80 45.61
N LEU A 7 0.80 13.08 45.80
CA LEU A 7 0.23 13.93 44.75
C LEU A 7 1.21 14.16 43.60
N ILE A 8 2.49 14.34 43.89
CA ILE A 8 3.56 14.48 42.88
C ILE A 8 3.68 13.19 42.05
N ILE A 9 3.66 12.02 42.70
CA ILE A 9 3.73 10.72 42.01
C ILE A 9 2.51 10.51 41.11
N ILE A 10 1.29 10.82 41.59
CA ILE A 10 0.08 10.73 40.77
C ILE A 10 0.14 11.66 39.56
N GLY A 11 0.60 12.90 39.75
CA GLY A 11 0.77 13.86 38.66
C GLY A 11 1.75 13.36 37.60
N ALA A 12 2.88 12.77 38.04
CA ALA A 12 3.86 12.17 37.14
C ALA A 12 3.31 10.98 36.34
N VAL A 13 2.58 10.08 37.01
CA VAL A 13 1.94 8.92 36.35
C VAL A 13 0.89 9.37 35.33
N ILE A 14 0.06 10.36 35.67
CA ILE A 14 -0.94 10.90 34.74
C ILE A 14 -0.26 11.52 33.52
N GLY A 15 0.80 12.32 33.72
CA GLY A 15 1.56 12.92 32.63
C GLY A 15 2.16 11.85 31.70
N LEU A 16 2.76 10.81 32.28
CA LEU A 16 3.39 9.73 31.53
C LEU A 16 2.37 8.88 30.75
N CYS A 17 1.23 8.55 31.37
CA CYS A 17 0.12 7.88 30.68
C CYS A 17 -0.46 8.71 29.53
N ALA A 18 -0.59 10.04 29.73
CA ALA A 18 -1.08 10.94 28.68
C ALA A 18 -0.12 10.98 27.49
N THR A 19 1.19 11.09 27.73
CA THR A 19 2.21 11.07 26.67
C THR A 19 2.23 9.75 25.92
N LEU A 20 2.27 8.61 26.62
CA LEU A 20 2.25 7.28 25.99
C LEU A 20 0.99 7.09 25.11
N PHE A 21 -0.15 7.60 25.56
CA PHE A 21 -1.40 7.50 24.83
C PHE A 21 -1.43 8.36 23.55
N VAL A 22 -0.94 9.61 23.63
CA VAL A 22 -0.82 10.48 22.45
C VAL A 22 0.11 9.87 21.41
N GLU A 23 1.25 9.33 21.87
CA GLU A 23 2.22 8.66 20.99
C GLU A 23 1.62 7.40 20.34
N HIS A 24 0.87 6.60 21.11
CA HIS A 24 0.18 5.42 20.58
C HIS A 24 -0.84 5.79 19.50
N LYS A 25 -1.64 6.84 19.72
CA LYS A 25 -2.59 7.33 18.72
C LYS A 25 -1.90 7.86 17.46
N LYS A 26 -0.80 8.59 17.62
CA LYS A 26 -0.01 9.11 16.51
C LYS A 26 0.49 7.96 15.64
N ARG A 27 1.08 6.92 16.27
CA ARG A 27 1.51 5.70 15.58
C ARG A 27 0.36 5.02 14.82
N LEU A 28 -0.79 4.82 15.48
CA LEU A 28 -1.96 4.26 14.82
C LEU A 28 -2.37 5.08 13.59
N SER A 29 -2.48 6.40 13.72
CA SER A 29 -2.82 7.28 12.60
C SER A 29 -1.80 7.20 11.45
N GLU A 30 -0.51 7.09 11.76
CA GLU A 30 0.56 6.93 10.77
C GLU A 30 0.47 5.56 10.07
N GLU A 31 0.17 4.49 10.80
CA GLU A 31 -0.05 3.14 10.25
C GLU A 31 -1.26 3.11 9.31
N TYR A 32 -2.38 3.74 9.69
CA TYR A 32 -3.55 3.89 8.82
C TYR A 32 -3.22 4.68 7.56
N GLY A 33 -2.62 5.87 7.72
CA GLY A 33 -2.22 6.70 6.60
C GLY A 33 -1.20 6.02 5.68
N ARG A 34 -0.39 5.08 6.20
CA ARG A 34 0.52 4.25 5.39
C ARG A 34 -0.25 3.17 4.62
N ARG A 35 -1.20 2.48 5.26
CA ARG A 35 -2.04 1.46 4.61
C ARG A 35 -2.91 2.03 3.50
N ASP A 36 -3.56 3.18 3.73
CA ASP A 36 -4.39 3.84 2.72
C ASP A 36 -3.56 4.31 1.52
N ARG A 37 -2.38 4.88 1.76
CA ARG A 37 -1.43 5.22 0.68
C ARG A 37 -0.99 3.99 -0.09
N GLY A 38 -0.63 2.91 0.61
CA GLY A 38 -0.27 1.63 -0.02
C GLY A 38 -1.38 1.07 -0.90
N LYS A 39 -2.64 1.14 -0.44
CA LYS A 39 -3.81 0.70 -1.21
C LYS A 39 -4.02 1.53 -2.47
N ASN A 40 -3.90 2.85 -2.38
CA ASN A 40 -4.03 3.74 -3.54
C ASN A 40 -2.90 3.53 -4.55
N LEU A 41 -1.67 3.35 -4.06
CA LEU A 41 -0.50 3.05 -4.87
C LEU A 41 -0.63 1.70 -5.58
N LEU A 42 -1.12 0.67 -4.86
CA LEU A 42 -1.41 -0.64 -5.43
C LEU A 42 -2.45 -0.57 -6.54
N LYS A 43 -3.53 0.21 -6.36
CA LYS A 43 -4.53 0.44 -7.43
C LYS A 43 -3.92 1.09 -8.67
N ALA A 44 -3.06 2.09 -8.48
CA ALA A 44 -2.39 2.75 -9.60
C ALA A 44 -1.48 1.79 -10.38
N ILE A 45 -0.73 0.94 -9.68
CA ILE A 45 0.10 -0.10 -10.28
C ILE A 45 -0.72 -1.13 -11.02
N LEU A 46 -1.87 -1.53 -10.47
CA LEU A 46 -2.73 -2.46 -11.17
C LEU A 46 -3.22 -1.89 -12.50
N GLU A 47 -3.59 -0.61 -12.56
CA GLU A 47 -3.96 0.00 -13.84
C GLU A 47 -2.77 0.01 -14.82
N GLU A 48 -1.55 0.28 -14.35
CA GLU A 48 -0.34 0.15 -15.18
C GLU A 48 -0.13 -1.28 -15.68
N VAL A 49 -0.28 -2.28 -14.81
CA VAL A 49 -0.18 -3.71 -15.18
C VAL A 49 -1.19 -4.05 -16.26
N LYS A 50 -2.45 -3.63 -16.10
CA LYS A 50 -3.51 -3.85 -17.09
C LYS A 50 -3.13 -3.23 -18.44
N LEU A 51 -2.70 -1.97 -18.47
CA LEU A 51 -2.24 -1.30 -19.68
C LEU A 51 -1.01 -1.99 -20.30
N GLY A 52 -0.11 -2.52 -19.46
CA GLY A 52 1.03 -3.32 -19.90
C GLY A 52 0.62 -4.63 -20.57
N ILE A 53 -0.39 -5.32 -20.03
CA ILE A 53 -0.97 -6.52 -20.63
C ILE A 53 -1.60 -6.19 -21.98
N GLU A 54 -2.41 -5.13 -22.07
CA GLU A 54 -3.02 -4.70 -23.34
C GLU A 54 -1.96 -4.39 -24.41
N ARG A 55 -0.83 -3.80 -24.01
CA ARG A 55 0.31 -3.57 -24.92
C ARG A 55 0.97 -4.87 -25.36
N CYS A 56 1.21 -5.81 -24.44
CA CYS A 56 1.72 -7.14 -24.78
C CYS A 56 0.79 -7.85 -25.76
N ASP A 57 -0.52 -7.72 -25.56
CA ASP A 57 -1.53 -8.37 -26.40
C ASP A 57 -1.49 -7.81 -27.82
N GLY A 58 -1.46 -6.48 -27.94
CA GLY A 58 -1.29 -5.78 -29.21
C GLY A 58 0.04 -6.08 -29.91
N LEU A 59 1.13 -6.26 -29.16
CA LEU A 59 2.42 -6.71 -29.70
C LEU A 59 2.34 -8.14 -30.22
N SER A 60 1.73 -9.05 -29.48
CA SER A 60 1.64 -10.48 -29.82
C SER A 60 0.89 -10.71 -31.14
N GLN A 61 -0.16 -9.93 -31.39
CA GLN A 61 -0.96 -9.99 -32.62
C GLN A 61 -0.19 -9.53 -33.86
N ARG A 62 0.87 -8.75 -33.67
CA ARG A 62 1.68 -8.18 -34.74
C ARG A 62 2.97 -8.95 -35.01
N LEU A 63 3.20 -10.06 -34.32
CA LEU A 63 4.41 -10.88 -34.44
C LEU A 63 4.74 -11.26 -35.89
N ASN A 64 3.72 -11.53 -36.71
CA ASN A 64 3.88 -11.96 -38.11
C ASN A 64 3.73 -10.80 -39.12
N MET A 65 3.58 -9.55 -38.65
CA MET A 65 3.45 -8.38 -39.53
C MET A 65 4.83 -7.84 -39.91
N GLN A 66 4.94 -7.19 -41.07
CA GLN A 66 6.15 -6.44 -41.39
C GLN A 66 6.40 -5.34 -40.34
N PRO A 67 7.66 -5.01 -40.04
CA PRO A 67 7.98 -3.96 -39.10
C PRO A 67 7.29 -2.65 -39.51
N PRO A 68 6.46 -2.07 -38.63
CA PRO A 68 5.90 -0.76 -38.92
C PRO A 68 7.03 0.27 -39.03
N GLU A 69 6.83 1.30 -39.86
CA GLU A 69 7.76 2.43 -39.96
C GLU A 69 7.93 3.18 -38.61
N ILE A 70 6.99 2.98 -37.68
CA ILE A 70 6.95 3.58 -36.35
C ILE A 70 7.38 2.55 -35.30
N SER A 71 8.34 2.93 -34.45
CA SER A 71 8.76 2.11 -33.30
C SER A 71 7.59 1.88 -32.34
N PHE A 72 7.43 0.64 -31.88
CA PHE A 72 6.50 0.33 -30.80
C PHE A 72 6.93 1.02 -29.50
N SER A 73 5.96 1.57 -28.78
CA SER A 73 6.21 2.11 -27.44
C SER A 73 6.44 0.97 -26.46
N ARG A 74 7.42 1.15 -25.56
CA ARG A 74 7.72 0.21 -24.48
C ARG A 74 6.54 0.09 -23.52
N ILE A 75 6.54 -1.00 -22.75
CA ILE A 75 5.68 -1.15 -21.59
C ILE A 75 6.25 -0.26 -20.49
N TYR A 76 5.41 0.58 -19.88
CA TYR A 76 5.85 1.46 -18.80
C TYR A 76 6.04 0.63 -17.51
N THR A 77 7.20 0.79 -16.88
CA THR A 77 7.56 0.11 -15.62
C THR A 77 8.09 1.06 -14.54
N SER A 78 8.18 2.35 -14.85
CA SER A 78 8.78 3.36 -13.96
C SER A 78 7.98 3.60 -12.68
N LEU A 79 6.65 3.41 -12.71
CA LEU A 79 5.84 3.56 -11.51
C LEU A 79 6.21 2.47 -10.50
N TRP A 80 6.41 1.24 -10.96
CA TRP A 80 6.84 0.14 -10.12
C TRP A 80 8.19 0.40 -9.47
N ASP A 81 9.21 0.77 -10.24
CA ASP A 81 10.55 1.03 -9.71
C ASP A 81 10.55 2.04 -8.55
N SER A 82 9.73 3.09 -8.67
CA SER A 82 9.59 4.11 -7.63
C SER A 82 8.68 3.69 -6.47
N ALA A 83 7.73 2.78 -6.71
CA ALA A 83 6.71 2.39 -5.75
C ALA A 83 7.08 1.16 -4.91
N ILE A 84 7.99 0.29 -5.35
CA ILE A 84 8.40 -0.95 -4.64
C ILE A 84 8.72 -0.68 -3.16
N PRO A 85 9.55 0.33 -2.80
CA PRO A 85 9.91 0.54 -1.41
C PRO A 85 8.71 0.89 -0.55
N GLU A 86 7.80 1.74 -1.06
CA GLU A 86 6.60 2.16 -0.34
C GLU A 86 5.56 1.04 -0.23
N LEU A 87 5.39 0.22 -1.28
CA LEU A 87 4.53 -0.97 -1.26
C LEU A 87 5.01 -2.03 -0.28
N SER A 88 6.31 -2.32 -0.28
CA SER A 88 6.90 -3.30 0.64
C SER A 88 6.71 -2.95 2.12
N GLN A 89 6.49 -1.66 2.43
CA GLN A 89 6.25 -1.17 3.79
C GLN A 89 4.76 -1.05 4.14
N SER A 90 3.87 -1.16 3.15
CA SER A 90 2.43 -0.91 3.30
C SER A 90 1.55 -2.12 3.01
N ILE A 91 2.08 -3.13 2.31
CA ILE A 91 1.41 -4.41 2.02
C ILE A 91 2.11 -5.53 2.78
N ASP A 92 1.36 -6.16 3.69
CA ASP A 92 1.83 -7.31 4.47
C ASP A 92 1.70 -8.65 3.71
N ASP A 93 0.91 -8.71 2.62
CA ASP A 93 0.76 -9.91 1.79
C ASP A 93 1.95 -10.07 0.82
N LEU A 94 2.90 -10.92 1.22
CA LEU A 94 4.09 -11.27 0.43
C LEU A 94 3.75 -11.85 -0.95
N GLU A 95 2.58 -12.47 -1.11
CA GLU A 95 2.17 -13.04 -2.38
C GLU A 95 1.80 -11.96 -3.40
N ILE A 96 1.18 -10.85 -2.97
CA ILE A 96 0.94 -9.69 -3.84
C ILE A 96 2.28 -9.16 -4.38
N ILE A 97 3.26 -8.98 -3.50
CA ILE A 97 4.60 -8.52 -3.88
C ILE A 97 5.28 -9.50 -4.83
N ARG A 98 5.16 -10.81 -4.59
CA ARG A 98 5.69 -11.85 -5.48
C ARG A 98 5.07 -11.79 -6.87
N LEU A 99 3.75 -11.67 -6.96
CA LEU A 99 3.03 -11.60 -8.24
C LEU A 99 3.38 -10.34 -9.03
N LEU A 100 3.49 -9.19 -8.35
CA LEU A 100 3.93 -7.94 -8.97
C LEU A 100 5.36 -8.06 -9.50
N ASN A 101 6.31 -8.53 -8.68
CA ASN A 101 7.70 -8.76 -9.14
C ASN A 101 7.76 -9.66 -10.38
N GLN A 102 7.01 -10.76 -10.39
CA GLN A 102 6.97 -11.68 -11.52
C GLN A 102 6.38 -11.02 -12.78
N THR A 103 5.36 -10.18 -12.60
CA THR A 103 4.70 -9.44 -13.69
C THR A 103 5.66 -8.41 -14.30
N TYR A 104 6.32 -7.60 -13.48
CA TYR A 104 7.28 -6.60 -13.94
C TYR A 104 8.52 -7.22 -14.55
N TYR A 105 8.99 -8.36 -14.02
CA TYR A 105 10.04 -9.14 -14.66
C TYR A 105 9.66 -9.57 -16.10
N TYR A 106 8.42 -9.98 -16.33
CA TYR A 106 7.97 -10.32 -17.69
C TYR A 106 7.88 -9.09 -18.60
N PHE A 107 7.42 -7.94 -18.09
CA PHE A 107 7.46 -6.69 -18.86
C PHE A 107 8.89 -6.27 -19.22
N ASP A 108 9.84 -6.43 -18.30
CA ASP A 108 11.24 -6.15 -18.57
C ASP A 108 11.82 -7.08 -19.63
N LEU A 109 11.50 -8.38 -19.61
CA LEU A 109 11.89 -9.30 -20.67
C LEU A 109 11.34 -8.87 -22.03
N VAL A 110 10.08 -8.43 -22.10
CA VAL A 110 9.50 -7.90 -23.34
C VAL A 110 10.25 -6.65 -23.80
N ASN A 111 10.39 -5.66 -22.91
CA ASN A 111 11.04 -4.37 -23.18
C ASN A 111 12.51 -4.52 -23.59
N PHE A 112 13.25 -5.41 -22.94
CA PHE A 112 14.66 -5.69 -23.23
C PHE A 112 14.83 -6.23 -24.65
N ASN A 113 13.90 -7.08 -25.08
CA ASN A 113 13.92 -7.68 -26.41
C ASN A 113 13.20 -6.84 -27.48
N MET A 114 12.73 -5.64 -27.13
CA MET A 114 12.18 -4.68 -28.08
C MET A 114 13.28 -3.75 -28.59
N ASN A 115 13.65 -3.89 -29.86
CA ASN A 115 14.51 -2.95 -30.57
C ASN A 115 13.74 -2.26 -31.72
N ARG A 116 14.17 -1.04 -32.09
CA ARG A 116 13.54 -0.21 -33.13
C ARG A 116 13.42 -0.92 -34.48
N ASN A 117 14.41 -1.76 -34.81
CA ASN A 117 14.49 -2.45 -36.10
C ASN A 117 14.02 -3.92 -36.04
N GLU A 118 13.87 -4.47 -34.83
CA GLU A 118 13.63 -5.91 -34.60
C GLU A 118 12.62 -6.07 -33.45
N PHE A 119 11.37 -5.68 -33.70
CA PHE A 119 10.30 -5.79 -32.71
C PHE A 119 9.78 -7.23 -32.54
N GLY A 120 10.04 -8.11 -33.51
CA GLY A 120 9.52 -9.48 -33.55
C GLY A 120 9.96 -10.33 -32.36
N ILE A 121 11.17 -10.12 -31.83
CA ILE A 121 11.66 -10.83 -30.65
C ILE A 121 10.86 -10.41 -29.42
N GLY A 122 10.72 -9.09 -29.19
CA GLY A 122 9.86 -8.56 -28.13
C GLY A 122 8.40 -9.03 -28.23
N ALA A 123 7.84 -9.07 -29.45
CA ALA A 123 6.50 -9.60 -29.70
C ALA A 123 6.38 -11.11 -29.39
N ALA A 124 7.42 -11.90 -29.67
CA ALA A 124 7.46 -13.32 -29.34
C ALA A 124 7.49 -13.54 -27.82
N PHE A 125 8.29 -12.76 -27.09
CA PHE A 125 8.28 -12.77 -25.63
C PHE A 125 6.93 -12.33 -25.06
N ALA A 126 6.31 -11.29 -25.64
CA ALA A 126 4.99 -10.83 -25.21
C ALA A 126 3.95 -11.96 -25.35
N LYS A 127 3.94 -12.65 -26.49
CA LYS A 127 3.08 -13.80 -26.75
C LYS A 127 3.33 -14.95 -25.76
N ASP A 128 4.60 -15.27 -25.50
CA ASP A 128 4.99 -16.35 -24.58
C ASP A 128 4.60 -16.06 -23.13
N LYS A 129 4.76 -14.80 -22.67
CA LYS A 129 4.46 -14.41 -21.28
C LYS A 129 3.01 -14.02 -21.03
N LEU A 130 2.23 -13.75 -22.09
CA LEU A 130 0.84 -13.31 -21.98
C LEU A 130 -0.04 -14.19 -21.06
N PRO A 131 -0.01 -15.54 -21.17
CA PRO A 131 -0.82 -16.39 -20.30
C PRO A 131 -0.46 -16.24 -18.82
N ASN A 132 0.84 -16.10 -18.52
CA ASN A 132 1.31 -15.89 -17.15
C ASN A 132 0.93 -14.49 -16.64
N LEU A 133 1.00 -13.48 -17.49
CA LEU A 133 0.58 -12.11 -17.16
C LEU A 133 -0.92 -12.06 -16.82
N HIS A 134 -1.78 -12.70 -17.62
CA HIS A 134 -3.21 -12.81 -17.32
C HIS A 134 -3.47 -13.59 -16.03
N SER A 135 -2.76 -14.70 -15.82
CA SER A 135 -2.89 -15.49 -14.58
C SER A 135 -2.52 -14.66 -13.34
N ASN A 136 -1.38 -13.95 -13.39
CA ASN A 136 -0.95 -13.06 -12.31
C ASN A 136 -1.96 -11.94 -12.08
N TRP A 137 -2.48 -11.33 -13.15
CA TRP A 137 -3.48 -10.28 -13.07
C TRP A 137 -4.79 -10.72 -12.41
N SER A 138 -5.30 -11.89 -12.77
CA SER A 138 -6.50 -12.47 -12.14
C SER A 138 -6.28 -12.73 -10.65
N GLU A 139 -5.11 -13.29 -10.29
CA GLU A 139 -4.79 -13.58 -8.89
C GLU A 139 -4.59 -12.30 -8.06
N LEU A 140 -3.93 -11.28 -8.62
CA LEU A 140 -3.79 -9.97 -7.99
C LEU A 140 -5.16 -9.33 -7.69
N ASN A 141 -6.07 -9.32 -8.68
CA ASN A 141 -7.41 -8.77 -8.48
C ASN A 141 -8.21 -9.53 -7.42
N ARG A 142 -8.11 -10.87 -7.41
CA ARG A 142 -8.77 -11.71 -6.40
C ARG A 142 -8.31 -11.33 -4.99
N LYS A 143 -7.00 -11.15 -4.80
CA LYS A 143 -6.43 -10.78 -3.50
C LYS A 143 -6.79 -9.37 -3.07
N LEU A 144 -6.78 -8.39 -3.97
CA LEU A 144 -7.18 -7.03 -3.62
C LEU A 144 -8.62 -6.93 -3.16
N ASN A 145 -9.53 -7.65 -3.82
CA ASN A 145 -10.95 -7.66 -3.44
C ASN A 145 -11.20 -8.38 -2.10
N ALA A 146 -10.23 -9.14 -1.60
CA ALA A 146 -10.27 -9.76 -0.29
C ALA A 146 -9.75 -8.84 0.83
N ILE A 147 -9.11 -7.71 0.51
CA ILE A 147 -8.65 -6.75 1.50
C ILE A 147 -9.87 -5.95 2.01
N PRO A 148 -10.22 -6.03 3.30
CA PRO A 148 -11.38 -5.34 3.84
C PRO A 148 -11.30 -3.83 3.62
N ASP A 149 -12.41 -3.21 3.19
CA ASP A 149 -12.45 -1.77 2.91
C ASP A 149 -12.43 -0.89 4.18
N ASN A 150 -12.74 -1.45 5.36
CA ASN A 150 -12.92 -0.67 6.58
C ASN A 150 -12.32 -1.35 7.81
N ILE A 151 -11.34 -0.71 8.43
CA ILE A 151 -11.27 -0.63 9.89
C ILE A 151 -11.60 0.82 10.23
N ILE A 152 -12.89 1.14 10.25
CA ILE A 152 -13.38 2.37 10.87
C ILE A 152 -13.11 2.18 12.36
N LEU A 153 -12.05 2.80 12.89
CA LEU A 153 -11.96 3.01 14.32
C LEU A 153 -13.08 3.98 14.68
N ASP A 154 -14.18 3.39 15.12
CA ASP A 154 -15.15 4.08 15.94
C ASP A 154 -14.34 4.82 17.02
N THR A 155 -14.44 6.14 17.06
CA THR A 155 -13.80 6.98 18.08
C THR A 155 -14.71 7.27 19.29
N PRO A 156 -15.43 6.31 19.94
CA PRO A 156 -16.21 6.65 21.12
C PRO A 156 -15.38 6.62 22.42
N THR A 157 -14.11 6.20 22.40
CA THR A 157 -13.35 5.94 23.63
C THR A 157 -12.75 7.21 24.26
N ILE A 158 -12.41 8.22 23.45
CA ILE A 158 -11.74 9.45 23.91
C ILE A 158 -12.68 10.30 24.74
N ASP A 159 -13.90 10.52 24.23
CA ASP A 159 -14.92 11.28 24.94
C ASP A 159 -15.25 10.60 26.27
N ARG A 160 -15.32 9.27 26.29
CA ARG A 160 -15.56 8.50 27.52
C ARG A 160 -14.42 8.61 28.52
N ILE A 161 -13.15 8.50 28.10
CA ILE A 161 -11.99 8.60 29.00
C ILE A 161 -11.79 10.04 29.50
N VAL A 162 -11.97 11.05 28.64
CA VAL A 162 -11.88 12.47 29.05
C VAL A 162 -13.02 12.83 30.00
N VAL A 163 -14.23 12.31 29.76
CA VAL A 163 -15.36 12.45 30.69
C VAL A 163 -15.07 11.75 32.01
N LEU A 164 -14.50 10.54 31.99
CA LEU A 164 -14.14 9.79 33.21
C LEU A 164 -13.04 10.51 34.01
N ALA A 165 -12.00 11.01 33.35
CA ALA A 165 -10.91 11.76 33.97
C ALA A 165 -11.41 13.10 34.57
N LYS A 166 -12.29 13.82 33.86
CA LYS A 166 -12.97 15.02 34.41
C LYS A 166 -13.85 14.68 35.62
N LYS A 167 -14.50 13.50 35.63
CA LYS A 167 -15.35 13.03 36.72
C LYS A 167 -14.53 12.68 37.96
N ILE A 168 -13.41 11.98 37.78
CA ILE A 168 -12.44 11.65 38.84
C ILE A 168 -11.81 12.94 39.41
N TYR A 169 -11.35 13.85 38.55
CA TYR A 169 -10.81 15.13 39.01
C TYR A 169 -11.84 15.94 39.81
N LYS A 170 -13.11 16.00 39.35
CA LYS A 170 -14.18 16.63 40.12
C LYS A 170 -14.42 15.94 41.47
N SER A 171 -14.36 14.61 41.58
CA SER A 171 -14.60 13.93 42.87
C SER A 171 -13.47 14.17 43.87
N PHE A 172 -12.22 14.22 43.42
CA PHE A 172 -11.07 14.44 44.31
C PHE A 172 -10.88 15.90 44.75
N PHE A 173 -11.37 16.87 43.98
CA PHE A 173 -11.11 18.30 44.21
C PHE A 173 -12.33 19.14 44.61
N LYS A 174 -13.55 18.57 44.70
CA LYS A 174 -14.76 19.30 45.17
C LYS A 174 -15.11 19.17 46.66
N GLU A 175 -14.42 18.37 47.47
CA GLU A 175 -14.71 18.27 48.92
C GLU A 175 -14.09 19.39 49.78
N LYS A 176 -13.69 20.51 49.19
CA LYS A 176 -13.28 21.71 49.94
C LYS A 176 -14.15 22.91 49.59
N LYS A 177 -15.37 22.94 50.13
CA LYS A 177 -16.07 24.18 50.48
C LYS A 177 -16.87 23.95 51.74
#